data_AF-A0A7J4AYS5-F1
#
_entry.id   AF-A0A7J4AYS5-F1
#
_cell.length_a   1.000
_cell.length_b   1.000
_cell.length_c   1.000
_cell.angle_alpha   90.00
_cell.angle_beta   90.00
_cell.angle_gamma   90.00
#
_symmetry.space_group_name_H-M   'P 1'
#
loop_
_entity.id
_entity.type
_entity.pdbx_description
1 polymer ?
#
loop_
_entity_poly.entity_id
_entity_poly.type
_entity_poly.pdbx_seq_one_letter_code
_entity_poly.pdbx_strand_id
1 'polypeptide(L)'
;DFLKKGREILTLKNPPGTISEESWRVIGGAVSTPKSTIIVDGEEDLLTLVAIQSAPDGSLVLYGQPGEGVVAVKVDKYSRKMVSEILGTMAQ
;
A
#
# COMPACT_ATOMS: atom_id res chain seq x y z
N ASP A 1 6.06 4.06 21.67
CA ASP A 1 6.88 3.95 20.45
C ASP A 1 6.23 2.92 19.49
N PHE A 2 5.12 3.30 18.83
CA PHE A 2 4.34 2.39 17.96
C PHE A 2 5.08 2.05 16.66
N LEU A 3 5.96 2.95 16.23
CA LEU A 3 6.73 2.89 14.99
C LEU A 3 7.86 1.84 15.00
N LYS A 4 8.17 1.25 16.16
CA LYS A 4 9.27 0.26 16.31
C LYS A 4 8.80 -1.15 16.68
N LYS A 5 7.59 -1.53 16.26
CA LYS A 5 7.04 -2.88 16.52
C LYS A 5 7.31 -3.89 15.40
N GLY A 6 7.70 -3.42 14.20
CA GLY A 6 8.14 -4.28 13.12
C GLY A 6 9.49 -4.92 13.40
N ARG A 7 9.71 -6.15 12.92
CA ARG A 7 11.04 -6.78 12.90
C ARG A 7 11.96 -6.09 11.90
N GLU A 8 11.37 -5.48 10.87
CA GLU A 8 12.06 -4.74 9.83
C GLU A 8 11.41 -3.36 9.69
N ILE A 9 12.23 -2.32 9.61
CA ILE A 9 11.80 -0.95 9.37
C ILE A 9 12.44 -0.51 8.05
N LEU A 10 11.58 -0.16 7.10
CA LEU A 10 11.96 0.33 5.77
C LEU A 10 11.55 1.80 5.65
N THR A 11 12.20 2.53 4.75
CA THR A 11 11.87 3.92 4.44
C THR A 11 11.54 4.05 2.96
N LEU A 12 10.58 4.91 2.64
CA LEU A 12 10.11 5.16 1.29
C LEU A 12 9.87 6.66 1.11
N LYS A 13 10.28 7.23 -0.03
CA LYS A 13 9.84 8.58 -0.42
C LYS A 13 8.73 8.49 -1.45
N ASN A 14 7.63 9.19 -1.18
CA ASN A 14 6.50 9.26 -2.11
C ASN A 14 5.93 10.68 -2.16
N PRO A 15 6.29 11.48 -3.18
CA PRO A 15 5.76 12.84 -3.34
C PRO A 15 4.22 12.86 -3.41
N PRO A 16 3.59 14.00 -3.05
CA PRO A 16 2.14 14.14 -3.11
C PRO A 16 1.52 13.77 -4.45
N GLY A 17 0.42 13.03 -4.42
CA GLY A 17 -0.32 12.62 -5.62
C GLY A 17 0.44 11.69 -6.57
N THR A 18 1.51 11.03 -6.12
CA THR A 18 2.30 10.11 -6.95
C THR A 18 2.33 8.69 -6.39
N ILE A 19 2.72 7.75 -7.24
CA ILE A 19 3.15 6.41 -6.85
C ILE A 19 4.54 6.21 -7.45
N SER A 20 5.57 6.32 -6.63
CA SER A 20 6.96 6.17 -7.09
C SER A 20 7.30 4.71 -7.44
N GLU A 21 8.26 4.49 -8.35
CA GLU A 21 8.85 3.17 -8.59
C GLU A 21 9.43 2.54 -7.32
N GLU A 22 9.95 3.38 -6.41
CA GLU A 22 10.41 2.94 -5.10
C GLU A 22 9.27 2.33 -4.27
N SER A 23 8.06 2.89 -4.37
CA SER A 23 6.87 2.40 -3.65
C SER A 23 6.55 0.97 -4.01
N TRP A 24 6.54 0.65 -5.31
CA TRP A 24 6.32 -0.72 -5.81
C TRP A 24 7.33 -1.71 -5.24
N ARG A 25 8.62 -1.34 -5.28
CA ARG A 25 9.71 -2.19 -4.79
C ARG A 25 9.64 -2.41 -3.27
N VAL A 26 9.50 -1.34 -2.50
CA VAL A 26 9.53 -1.40 -1.02
C VAL A 26 8.29 -2.10 -0.48
N ILE A 27 7.11 -1.75 -0.97
CA ILE A 27 5.85 -2.36 -0.51
C ILE A 27 5.75 -3.81 -0.97
N GLY A 28 6.10 -4.11 -2.23
CA GLY A 28 6.09 -5.48 -2.74
C GLY A 28 7.01 -6.42 -1.95
N GLY A 29 8.20 -5.93 -1.57
CA GLY A 29 9.10 -6.66 -0.68
C GLY A 29 8.51 -6.84 0.73
N ALA A 30 8.01 -5.76 1.33
CA ALA A 30 7.48 -5.78 2.69
C ALA A 30 6.25 -6.68 2.86
N VAL A 31 5.39 -6.78 1.84
CA VAL A 31 4.22 -7.68 1.83
C VAL A 31 4.63 -9.15 2.02
N SER A 32 5.81 -9.52 1.53
CA SER A 32 6.36 -10.88 1.66
C SER A 32 7.13 -11.09 2.97
N THR A 33 7.42 -10.01 3.71
CA THR A 33 8.19 -10.06 4.95
C THR A 33 7.28 -9.90 6.17
N PRO A 34 7.19 -10.91 7.06
CA PRO A 34 6.35 -10.81 8.24
C PRO A 34 6.79 -9.67 9.17
N LYS A 35 5.82 -8.85 9.58
CA LYS A 35 6.00 -7.76 10.57
C LYS A 35 6.98 -6.68 10.10
N SER A 36 6.85 -6.19 8.87
CA SER A 36 7.57 -5.00 8.43
C SER A 36 6.79 -3.71 8.74
N THR A 37 7.50 -2.60 8.89
CA THR A 37 6.96 -1.26 9.03
C THR A 37 7.63 -0.37 8.01
N ILE A 38 6.86 0.34 7.19
CA ILE A 38 7.38 1.29 6.22
C ILE A 38 7.12 2.70 6.76
N ILE A 39 8.17 3.51 6.84
CA ILE A 39 8.06 4.93 7.15
C ILE A 39 8.09 5.69 5.83
N VAL A 40 7.00 6.40 5.54
CA VAL A 40 6.86 7.16 4.30
C VAL A 40 7.21 8.62 4.57
N ASP A 41 8.14 9.15 3.78
CA ASP A 41 8.43 10.57 3.67
C ASP A 41 7.65 11.13 2.47
N GLY A 42 6.50 11.77 2.77
CA GLY A 42 5.53 12.24 1.79
C GLY A 42 4.11 11.68 2.04
N GLU A 43 3.38 11.36 0.96
CA GLU A 43 2.00 10.87 1.02
C GLU A 43 1.89 9.34 0.90
N GLU A 44 1.00 8.75 1.69
CA GLU A 44 0.81 7.29 1.82
C GLU A 44 -0.55 6.79 1.31
N ASP A 45 -1.51 7.68 1.10
CA ASP A 45 -2.88 7.36 0.71
C ASP A 45 -2.96 6.51 -0.58
N LEU A 46 -2.29 6.94 -1.66
CA LEU A 46 -2.23 6.22 -2.94
C LEU A 46 -1.47 4.89 -2.83
N LEU A 47 -0.62 4.72 -1.82
CA LEU A 47 0.13 3.49 -1.61
C LEU A 47 -0.78 2.32 -1.21
N THR A 48 -2.02 2.60 -0.79
CA THR A 48 -3.07 1.60 -0.62
C THR A 48 -3.30 0.80 -1.92
N LEU A 49 -3.27 1.46 -3.08
CA LEU A 49 -3.42 0.81 -4.38
C LEU A 49 -2.26 -0.17 -4.63
N VAL A 50 -1.04 0.25 -4.31
CA VAL A 50 0.17 -0.59 -4.41
C VAL A 50 0.07 -1.80 -3.48
N ALA A 51 -0.39 -1.60 -2.25
CA ALA A 51 -0.57 -2.66 -1.28
C ALA A 51 -1.59 -3.71 -1.76
N ILE A 52 -2.76 -3.29 -2.27
CA ILE A 52 -3.77 -4.20 -2.82
C ILE A 52 -3.22 -4.95 -4.03
N GLN A 53 -2.50 -4.26 -4.92
CA GLN A 53 -1.94 -4.85 -6.13
C GLN A 53 -0.79 -5.84 -5.83
N SER A 54 -0.05 -5.63 -4.74
CA SER A 54 1.12 -6.44 -4.37
C SER A 54 0.79 -7.58 -3.40
N ALA A 55 -0.30 -7.47 -2.64
CA ALA A 55 -0.70 -8.46 -1.64
C ALA A 55 -1.12 -9.80 -2.27
N PRO A 56 -0.84 -10.94 -1.61
CA PRO A 56 -1.38 -12.25 -1.98
C PRO A 56 -2.91 -12.27 -1.96
N ASP A 57 -3.51 -13.17 -2.75
CA ASP A 57 -4.95 -13.42 -2.68
C ASP A 57 -5.35 -13.92 -1.28
N GLY A 58 -6.47 -13.43 -0.77
CA GLY A 58 -6.95 -13.71 0.59
C GLY A 58 -6.39 -12.79 1.67
N SER A 59 -5.42 -11.93 1.35
CA SER A 59 -4.97 -10.87 2.27
C SER A 59 -6.08 -9.86 2.57
N LEU A 60 -5.95 -9.17 3.70
CA LEU A 60 -6.81 -8.06 4.08
C LEU A 60 -5.97 -6.79 4.17
N VAL A 61 -6.27 -5.80 3.33
CA VAL A 61 -5.66 -4.47 3.39
C VAL A 61 -6.58 -3.56 4.19
N LEU A 62 -6.03 -2.87 5.19
CA LEU A 62 -6.73 -1.91 6.02
C LEU A 62 -6.14 -0.53 5.77
N TYR A 63 -6.99 0.46 5.50
CA TYR A 63 -6.56 1.85 5.33
C TYR A 63 -7.58 2.82 5.92
N GLY A 64 -7.14 4.04 6.21
CA GLY A 64 -8.00 5.11 6.71
C GLY A 64 -8.62 5.89 5.56
N GLN A 65 -9.92 6.15 5.64
CA GLN A 65 -10.65 6.97 4.69
C GLN A 65 -11.38 8.10 5.46
N PRO A 66 -11.11 9.38 5.13
CA PRO A 66 -11.83 10.49 5.73
C PRO A 66 -13.35 10.34 5.55
N GLY A 67 -14.10 10.50 6.65
CA GLY A 67 -15.55 10.34 6.68
C GLY A 67 -16.06 8.90 6.86
N GLU A 68 -15.25 7.89 6.55
CA GLU A 68 -15.65 6.47 6.59
C GLU A 68 -14.94 5.68 7.70
N GLY A 69 -13.81 6.19 8.22
CA GLY A 69 -13.03 5.50 9.24
C GLY A 69 -12.06 4.49 8.63
N VAL A 70 -12.03 3.26 9.15
CA VAL A 70 -11.15 2.20 8.63
C VAL A 70 -11.89 1.40 7.57
N VAL A 71 -11.35 1.37 6.37
CA VAL A 71 -11.85 0.54 5.26
C VAL A 71 -11.03 -0.73 5.18
N ALA A 72 -11.71 -1.86 4.98
CA ALA A 72 -11.10 -3.16 4.84
C ALA A 72 -11.36 -3.73 3.45
N VAL A 73 -10.29 -4.01 2.71
CA VAL A 73 -10.34 -4.59 1.37
C VAL A 73 -9.77 -6.00 1.40
N LYS A 74 -10.63 -6.98 1.11
CA LYS A 74 -10.17 -8.34 0.86
C LYS A 74 -9.53 -8.39 -0.53
N VAL A 75 -8.31 -8.90 -0.59
CA VAL A 75 -7.56 -9.02 -1.83
C VAL A 75 -8.03 -10.25 -2.59
N ASP A 76 -8.60 -10.02 -3.76
CA ASP A 76 -8.99 -11.05 -4.71
C ASP A 76 -8.86 -10.54 -6.16
N LYS A 77 -9.27 -11.37 -7.13
CA LYS A 77 -9.21 -11.02 -8.54
C LYS A 77 -10.03 -9.77 -8.88
N TYR A 78 -11.13 -9.53 -8.19
CA TYR A 78 -12.02 -8.40 -8.46
C TYR A 78 -11.42 -7.10 -7.92
N SER A 79 -10.98 -7.09 -6.66
CA SER A 79 -10.35 -5.91 -6.05
C SER A 79 -9.06 -5.52 -6.80
N ARG A 80 -8.25 -6.52 -7.19
CA ARG A 80 -7.03 -6.30 -7.97
C ARG A 80 -7.32 -5.74 -9.36
N LYS A 81 -8.39 -6.22 -10.02
CA LYS A 81 -8.83 -5.69 -11.32
C LYS A 81 -9.27 -4.23 -11.19
N MET A 82 -10.09 -3.90 -10.19
CA MET A 82 -10.54 -2.52 -9.95
C MET A 82 -9.35 -1.58 -9.71
N VAL A 83 -8.40 -2.00 -8.86
CA VAL A 83 -7.17 -1.22 -8.62
C VAL A 83 -6.33 -1.07 -9.89
N SER A 84 -6.20 -2.13 -10.70
CA SER A 84 -5.49 -2.07 -11.97
C SER A 84 -6.12 -1.10 -12.97
N GLU A 85 -7.46 -1.02 -13.00
CA GLU A 85 -8.19 -0.05 -13.81
C GLU A 85 -7.92 1.38 -13.34
N ILE A 86 -7.97 1.64 -12.03
CA ILE A 86 -7.63 2.96 -11.45
C ILE A 86 -6.20 3.36 -11.82
N LEU A 87 -5.23 2.48 -11.59
CA LEU A 87 -3.83 2.74 -11.92
C LEU A 87 -3.62 3.02 -13.41
N GLY A 88 -4.35 2.31 -14.28
CA GLY A 88 -4.34 2.56 -15.72
C GLY A 88 -4.83 3.96 -16.12
N THR A 89 -5.71 4.57 -15.34
CA THR A 89 -6.16 5.96 -15.57
C THR A 89 -5.16 7.01 -15.12
N MET A 90 -4.24 6.67 -14.21
CA MET A 90 -3.24 7.58 -13.65
C MET A 90 -1.96 7.67 -14.48
N ALA A 91 -1.68 6.67 -15.33
CA ALA A 91 -0.44 6.57 -16.11
C ALA A 91 -0.40 7.49 -17.37
N GLN A 92 -0.97 8.69 -17.29
CA GLN A 92 -0.97 9.69 -18.37
C GLN A 92 0.04 10.80 -18.13
#